data_AF-A0A3B9Z0T1-F1
#
_entry.id   AF-A0A3B9Z0T1-F1
#
_cell.length_a   1.000
_cell.length_b   1.000
_cell.length_c   1.000
_cell.angle_alpha   90.00
_cell.angle_beta   90.00
_cell.angle_gamma   90.00
#
_symmetry.space_group_name_H-M   'P 1'
#
loop_
_entity.id
_entity.type
_entity.pdbx_description
1 polymer ?
#
loop_
_entity_poly.entity_id
_entity_poly.type
_entity_poly.pdbx_seq_one_letter_code
_entity_poly.pdbx_strand_id
1 'polypeptide(L)'
;MPRTEELLEDGRTVQYFQRAKLEFIVDKVGTQYEVQPALIGDTLTEGRRPFAASPVFDSTPGHRYFQETGHGLHNAFFTYWTENGGLDLFGYPTSEEMEENGVVVQYFQRARLEYRSVRPEGSRVQLGLVGDELLVRRGWLPPPVP
;
A
#
# COMPACT_ATOMS: atom_id res chain seq x y z
N MET A 1 -8.94 -7.99 -8.94
CA MET A 1 -9.08 -9.42 -9.28
C MET A 1 -8.04 -10.25 -8.55
N PRO A 2 -8.38 -11.47 -8.10
CA PRO A 2 -7.40 -12.43 -7.62
C PRO A 2 -6.41 -12.81 -8.74
N ARG A 3 -5.18 -13.10 -8.35
CA ARG A 3 -4.08 -13.56 -9.22
C ARG A 3 -3.65 -14.98 -8.91
N THR A 4 -3.95 -15.46 -7.71
CA THR A 4 -3.70 -16.83 -7.28
C THR A 4 -4.96 -17.39 -6.65
N GLU A 5 -5.04 -18.71 -6.59
CA GLU A 5 -5.82 -19.38 -5.54
C GLU A 5 -5.17 -19.12 -4.16
N GLU A 6 -5.82 -19.59 -3.10
CA GLU A 6 -5.20 -19.63 -1.78
C GLU A 6 -3.99 -20.57 -1.78
N LEU A 7 -2.90 -20.15 -1.15
CA LEU A 7 -1.66 -20.92 -1.04
C LEU A 7 -1.03 -20.75 0.35
N LEU A 8 -0.22 -21.72 0.74
CA LEU A 8 0.53 -21.66 1.99
C LEU A 8 1.89 -20.98 1.75
N GLU A 9 2.16 -19.89 2.46
CA GLU A 9 3.41 -19.13 2.40
C GLU A 9 3.83 -18.76 3.82
N ASP A 10 5.07 -19.09 4.21
CA ASP A 10 5.62 -18.80 5.55
C ASP A 10 4.69 -19.23 6.71
N GLY A 11 3.98 -20.35 6.53
CA GLY A 11 3.04 -20.89 7.51
C GLY A 11 1.68 -20.17 7.59
N ARG A 12 1.38 -19.26 6.66
CA ARG A 12 0.09 -18.56 6.55
C ARG A 12 -0.62 -18.92 5.25
N THR A 13 -1.94 -19.05 5.30
CA THR A 13 -2.76 -19.08 4.07
C THR A 13 -2.82 -17.67 3.51
N VAL A 14 -2.45 -17.50 2.23
CA VAL A 14 -2.40 -16.21 1.56
C VAL A 14 -3.04 -16.27 0.18
N GLN A 15 -3.52 -15.13 -0.30
CA GLN A 15 -3.97 -14.98 -1.68
C GLN A 15 -3.48 -13.65 -2.26
N TYR A 16 -2.92 -13.71 -3.46
CA TYR A 16 -2.50 -12.51 -4.19
C TYR A 16 -3.64 -11.96 -5.05
N PHE A 17 -3.76 -10.65 -5.02
CA PHE A 17 -4.62 -9.85 -5.89
C PHE A 17 -3.75 -8.87 -6.67
N GLN A 18 -4.31 -8.22 -7.68
CA GLN A 18 -3.61 -7.19 -8.45
C GLN A 18 -2.93 -6.11 -7.58
N ARG A 19 -3.57 -5.73 -6.48
CA ARG A 19 -3.22 -4.54 -5.67
C ARG A 19 -2.98 -4.84 -4.20
N ALA A 20 -3.00 -6.11 -3.82
CA ALA A 20 -2.90 -6.54 -2.43
C ALA A 20 -2.44 -8.00 -2.37
N LYS A 21 -1.97 -8.39 -1.18
CA LYS A 21 -1.89 -9.79 -0.75
C LYS A 21 -2.72 -9.86 0.52
N LEU A 22 -3.66 -10.80 0.60
CA LEU A 22 -4.41 -11.06 1.84
C LEU A 22 -3.78 -12.23 2.57
N GLU A 23 -3.76 -12.16 3.90
CA GLU A 23 -3.27 -13.21 4.78
C GLU A 23 -4.34 -13.59 5.79
N PHE A 24 -4.49 -14.90 6.01
CA PHE A 24 -5.30 -15.45 7.08
C PHE A 24 -4.47 -15.51 8.37
N ILE A 25 -5.00 -14.91 9.44
CA ILE A 25 -4.33 -14.78 10.74
C ILE A 25 -5.00 -15.72 11.74
N VAL A 26 -4.40 -16.90 11.94
CA VAL A 26 -4.97 -17.98 12.77
C VAL A 26 -5.28 -17.54 14.21
N ASP A 27 -4.45 -16.67 14.79
CA ASP A 27 -4.64 -16.15 16.16
C ASP A 27 -5.80 -15.14 16.27
N LYS A 28 -6.42 -14.78 15.13
CA LYS A 28 -7.52 -13.81 15.04
C LYS A 28 -8.81 -14.42 14.50
N VAL A 29 -8.87 -15.75 14.34
CA VAL A 29 -10.06 -16.47 13.88
C VAL A 29 -11.29 -16.08 14.69
N GLY A 30 -12.39 -15.80 13.98
CA GLY A 30 -13.65 -15.35 14.57
C GLY A 30 -13.69 -13.86 14.92
N THR A 31 -12.68 -13.09 14.50
CA THR A 31 -12.68 -11.62 14.58
C THR A 31 -12.67 -11.00 13.20
N GLN A 32 -13.01 -9.72 13.10
CA GLN A 32 -12.87 -8.94 11.86
C GLN A 32 -11.43 -8.87 11.31
N TYR A 33 -10.44 -9.31 12.08
CA TYR A 33 -9.02 -9.27 11.75
C TYR A 33 -8.46 -10.63 11.34
N GLU A 34 -9.32 -11.64 11.14
CA GLU A 34 -8.88 -12.98 10.69
C GLU A 34 -8.35 -12.98 9.26
N VAL A 35 -8.75 -12.02 8.42
CA VAL A 35 -8.17 -11.76 7.10
C VAL A 35 -7.69 -10.32 7.05
N GLN A 36 -6.42 -10.10 6.70
CA GLN A 36 -5.82 -8.77 6.63
C GLN A 36 -4.95 -8.60 5.39
N PRO A 37 -4.78 -7.37 4.87
CA PRO A 37 -3.76 -7.11 3.89
C PRO A 37 -2.37 -7.28 4.50
N ALA A 38 -1.52 -8.02 3.80
CA ALA A 38 -0.11 -8.18 4.11
C ALA A 38 0.63 -6.85 4.02
N LEU A 39 1.84 -6.79 4.59
CA LEU A 39 2.76 -5.65 4.50
C LEU A 39 3.44 -5.58 3.12
N ILE A 40 2.66 -5.69 2.05
CA ILE A 40 3.16 -5.82 0.68
C ILE A 40 3.83 -4.54 0.16
N GLY A 41 3.45 -3.37 0.66
CA GLY A 41 4.14 -2.12 0.33
C GLY A 41 5.55 -2.07 0.93
N ASP A 42 5.70 -2.57 2.16
CA ASP A 42 7.01 -2.74 2.80
C ASP A 42 7.86 -3.79 2.08
N THR A 43 7.30 -4.95 1.73
CA THR A 43 8.01 -5.98 0.96
C THR A 43 8.47 -5.46 -0.41
N LEU A 44 7.62 -4.69 -1.10
CA LEU A 44 7.94 -4.12 -2.41
C LEU A 44 9.06 -3.06 -2.32
N THR A 45 9.22 -2.40 -1.18
CA THR A 45 10.21 -1.32 -1.00
C THR A 45 11.41 -1.71 -0.14
N GLU A 46 11.54 -2.98 0.26
CA GLU A 46 12.59 -3.45 1.16
C GLU A 46 14.00 -2.97 0.76
N GLY A 47 14.39 -3.16 -0.51
CA GLY A 47 15.69 -2.72 -1.03
C GLY A 47 15.85 -1.21 -1.25
N ARG A 48 14.84 -0.40 -0.94
CA ARG A 48 14.82 1.06 -1.08
C ARG A 48 14.76 1.81 0.26
N ARG A 49 14.53 1.09 1.37
CA ARG A 49 14.36 1.68 2.70
C ARG A 49 15.72 1.88 3.41
N PRO A 50 15.82 2.84 4.37
CA PRO A 50 14.77 3.77 4.76
C PRO A 50 14.57 4.90 3.74
N PHE A 51 13.33 5.35 3.58
CA PHE A 51 13.06 6.62 2.89
C PHE A 51 13.36 7.79 3.83
N ALA A 52 13.63 8.98 3.28
CA ALA A 52 13.83 10.17 4.07
C ALA A 52 12.55 10.52 4.87
N ALA A 53 12.70 10.72 6.17
CA ALA A 53 11.60 11.10 7.05
C ALA A 53 11.14 12.55 6.79
N SER A 54 9.88 12.84 7.10
CA SER A 54 9.33 14.19 7.09
C SER A 54 9.77 14.95 8.35
N PRO A 55 10.04 16.26 8.26
CA PRO A 55 10.06 17.12 9.45
C PRO A 55 8.77 16.94 10.25
N VAL A 56 8.86 16.98 11.58
CA VAL A 56 7.66 16.92 12.43
C VAL A 56 6.79 18.14 12.17
N PHE A 57 5.48 17.93 11.99
CA PHE A 57 4.49 18.99 11.83
C PHE A 57 3.20 18.66 12.58
N ASP A 58 2.44 19.71 12.93
CA ASP A 58 1.14 19.56 13.57
C ASP A 58 0.11 19.02 12.58
N SER A 59 -0.65 18.01 13.01
CA SER A 59 -1.73 17.45 12.18
C SER A 59 -2.89 18.43 12.09
N THR A 60 -3.39 18.65 10.87
CA THR A 60 -4.51 19.55 10.54
C THR A 60 -5.50 18.84 9.60
N PRO A 61 -6.70 19.37 9.36
CA PRO A 61 -7.55 18.83 8.30
C PRO A 61 -6.80 18.81 6.96
N GLY A 62 -6.58 17.62 6.40
CA GLY A 62 -5.83 17.44 5.16
C GLY A 62 -4.35 17.06 5.34
N HIS A 63 -3.79 17.14 6.55
CA HIS A 63 -2.39 16.80 6.83
C HIS A 63 -2.27 16.00 8.12
N ARG A 64 -1.57 14.86 8.08
CA ARG A 64 -1.32 14.06 9.28
C ARG A 64 0.12 13.59 9.34
N TYR A 65 0.75 13.82 10.47
CA TYR A 65 2.08 13.28 10.79
C TYR A 65 1.92 11.99 11.59
N PHE A 66 2.70 10.97 11.26
CA PHE A 66 2.71 9.69 11.96
C PHE A 66 4.05 9.49 12.64
N GLN A 67 4.06 9.56 13.97
CA GLN A 67 5.28 9.41 14.78
C GLN A 67 5.85 7.98 14.70
N GLU A 68 4.99 7.00 14.44
CA GLU A 68 5.33 5.57 14.35
C GLU A 68 6.30 5.28 13.21
N THR A 69 6.25 6.06 12.13
CA THR A 69 7.11 5.88 10.95
C THR A 69 7.90 7.12 10.57
N GLY A 70 7.61 8.28 11.16
CA GLY A 70 8.27 9.54 10.86
C GLY A 70 7.83 10.18 9.53
N HIS A 71 6.65 9.80 9.01
CA HIS A 71 6.17 10.20 7.70
C HIS A 71 4.87 11.01 7.75
N GLY A 72 4.72 11.87 6.74
CA GLY A 72 3.54 12.71 6.56
C GLY A 72 2.54 12.11 5.56
N LEU A 73 1.28 12.51 5.68
CA LEU A 73 0.24 12.25 4.68
C LEU A 73 -0.51 13.55 4.40
N HIS A 74 -0.73 13.85 3.12
CA HIS A 74 -1.21 15.16 2.69
C HIS A 74 -2.32 15.09 1.64
N ASN A 75 -3.17 16.12 1.61
CA ASN A 75 -4.09 16.46 0.52
C ASN A 75 -4.87 15.24 -0.02
N ALA A 76 -4.74 14.95 -1.31
CA ALA A 76 -5.51 13.92 -2.00
C ALA A 76 -5.25 12.51 -1.43
N PHE A 77 -4.02 12.20 -1.04
CA PHE A 77 -3.70 10.92 -0.40
C PHE A 77 -4.25 10.85 1.02
N PHE A 78 -4.22 11.94 1.79
CA PHE A 78 -4.88 12.01 3.10
C PHE A 78 -6.38 11.74 3.00
N THR A 79 -7.07 12.42 2.09
CA THR A 79 -8.51 12.24 1.87
C THR A 79 -8.81 10.79 1.48
N TYR A 80 -8.10 10.27 0.46
CA TYR A 80 -8.32 8.90 -0.01
C TYR A 80 -8.06 7.86 1.07
N TRP A 81 -6.95 7.96 1.79
CA TRP A 81 -6.60 7.04 2.88
C TRP A 81 -7.69 7.04 3.96
N THR A 82 -8.14 8.23 4.38
CA THR A 82 -9.15 8.39 5.44
C THR A 82 -10.50 7.81 5.03
N GLU A 83 -10.92 8.04 3.79
CA GLU A 83 -12.22 7.58 3.28
C GLU A 83 -12.25 6.09 2.92
N ASN A 84 -11.09 5.45 2.70
CA ASN A 84 -10.99 4.09 2.18
C ASN A 84 -10.38 3.11 3.21
N GLY A 85 -10.69 3.27 4.49
CA GLY A 85 -10.35 2.29 5.54
C GLY A 85 -9.05 2.56 6.31
N GLY A 86 -8.29 3.58 5.93
CA GLY A 86 -7.18 4.12 6.69
C GLY A 86 -6.16 3.08 7.16
N LEU A 87 -5.90 3.08 8.47
CA LEU A 87 -4.83 2.29 9.07
C LEU A 87 -5.01 0.78 8.84
N ASP A 88 -6.24 0.30 8.86
CA ASP A 88 -6.53 -1.13 8.73
C ASP A 88 -6.20 -1.65 7.33
N LEU A 89 -6.46 -0.86 6.28
CA LEU A 89 -6.22 -1.28 4.90
C LEU A 89 -4.84 -0.90 4.38
N PHE A 90 -4.36 0.30 4.67
CA PHE A 90 -3.10 0.81 4.09
C PHE A 90 -1.90 0.66 5.06
N GLY A 91 -2.16 0.65 6.38
CA GLY A 91 -1.11 0.85 7.37
C GLY A 91 -0.60 2.30 7.40
N TYR A 92 0.53 2.49 8.07
CA TYR A 92 1.20 3.79 8.15
C TYR A 92 1.91 4.13 6.82
N PRO A 93 2.04 5.43 6.47
CA PRO A 93 2.92 5.84 5.39
C PRO A 93 4.37 5.50 5.73
N THR A 94 5.13 5.04 4.74
CA THR A 94 6.54 4.65 4.88
C THR A 94 7.48 5.41 3.94
N SER A 95 6.93 6.37 3.19
CA SER A 95 7.65 7.34 2.39
C SER A 95 6.88 8.67 2.37
N GLU A 96 7.53 9.74 1.91
CA GLU A 96 6.82 10.93 1.44
C GLU A 96 6.28 10.71 0.01
N GLU A 97 5.49 11.66 -0.50
CA GLU A 97 5.07 11.70 -1.90
C GLU A 97 6.29 11.92 -2.81
N MET A 98 6.41 11.12 -3.88
CA MET A 98 7.50 11.22 -4.86
C MET A 98 7.01 10.90 -6.27
N GLU A 99 7.72 11.38 -7.30
CA GLU A 99 7.38 11.04 -8.68
C GLU A 99 8.10 9.77 -9.14
N GLU A 100 7.33 8.82 -9.70
CA GLU A 100 7.84 7.62 -10.37
C GLU A 100 7.16 7.49 -11.74
N ASN A 101 7.94 7.56 -12.82
CA ASN A 101 7.46 7.39 -14.21
C ASN A 101 6.27 8.31 -14.56
N GLY A 102 6.31 9.57 -14.13
CA GLY A 102 5.24 10.56 -14.38
C GLY A 102 3.99 10.36 -13.51
N VAL A 103 4.10 9.62 -12.41
CA VAL A 103 3.02 9.37 -11.44
C VAL A 103 3.50 9.78 -10.07
N VAL A 104 2.73 10.59 -9.35
CA VAL A 104 3.03 10.85 -7.94
C VAL A 104 2.58 9.64 -7.13
N VAL A 105 3.48 9.08 -6.32
CA VAL A 105 3.24 7.90 -5.51
C VAL A 105 3.60 8.15 -4.06
N GLN A 106 2.93 7.42 -3.17
CA GLN A 106 3.36 7.29 -1.78
C GLN A 106 3.21 5.85 -1.33
N TYR A 107 4.24 5.33 -0.67
CA TYR A 107 4.26 3.98 -0.13
C TYR A 107 3.73 3.98 1.31
N PHE A 108 2.97 2.94 1.61
CA PHE A 108 2.44 2.60 2.92
C PHE A 108 2.86 1.18 3.24
N GLN A 109 2.73 0.76 4.49
CA GLN A 109 3.11 -0.60 4.88
C GLN A 109 2.42 -1.69 4.03
N ARG A 110 1.12 -1.52 3.75
CA ARG A 110 0.30 -2.52 3.05
C ARG A 110 -0.03 -2.17 1.59
N ALA A 111 0.38 -1.00 1.10
CA ALA A 111 -0.10 -0.49 -0.18
C ALA A 111 0.84 0.56 -0.81
N ARG A 112 0.56 0.92 -2.07
CA ARG A 112 1.03 2.16 -2.70
C ARG A 112 -0.17 2.94 -3.20
N LEU A 113 -0.25 4.22 -2.89
CA LEU A 113 -1.19 5.12 -3.55
C LEU A 113 -0.51 5.80 -4.74
N GLU A 114 -1.27 6.00 -5.80
CA GLU A 114 -0.85 6.67 -7.03
C GLU A 114 -1.81 7.80 -7.36
N TYR A 115 -1.28 8.98 -7.67
CA TYR A 115 -2.02 10.13 -8.15
C TYR A 115 -1.73 10.39 -9.63
N ARG A 116 -2.79 10.47 -10.43
CA ARG A 116 -2.73 10.74 -11.87
C ARG A 116 -3.59 11.94 -12.21
N SER A 117 -2.96 13.10 -12.42
CA SER A 117 -3.63 14.38 -12.71
C SER A 117 -4.51 14.35 -13.96
N VAL A 118 -4.13 13.53 -14.95
CA VAL A 118 -4.86 13.34 -16.23
C VAL A 118 -6.21 12.64 -16.07
N ARG A 119 -6.47 11.97 -14.93
CA ARG A 119 -7.76 11.33 -14.67
C ARG A 119 -8.82 12.36 -14.25
N PRO A 120 -10.11 12.06 -14.49
CA PRO A 120 -11.21 12.86 -13.98
C PRO A 120 -11.11 13.07 -12.46
N GLU A 121 -11.55 14.24 -12.00
CA GLU A 121 -11.70 14.53 -10.58
C GLU A 121 -12.50 13.42 -9.88
N GLY A 122 -12.12 13.08 -8.64
CA GLY A 122 -12.67 11.95 -7.90
C GLY A 122 -12.08 10.58 -8.28
N SER A 123 -11.35 10.45 -9.40
CA SER A 123 -10.68 9.20 -9.81
C SER A 123 -9.15 9.32 -9.95
N ARG A 124 -8.59 10.42 -9.45
CA ARG A 124 -7.16 10.72 -9.58
C ARG A 124 -6.28 9.88 -8.66
N VAL A 125 -6.79 9.47 -7.50
CA VAL A 125 -6.07 8.58 -6.57
C VAL A 125 -6.53 7.14 -6.77
N GLN A 126 -5.58 6.23 -6.86
CA GLN A 126 -5.83 4.79 -6.97
C GLN A 126 -4.75 3.99 -6.23
N LEU A 127 -5.09 2.75 -5.89
CA LEU A 127 -4.11 1.75 -5.44
C LEU A 127 -3.21 1.30 -6.61
N GLY A 128 -1.90 1.30 -6.35
CA GLY A 128 -0.89 0.74 -7.24
C GLY A 128 -0.95 -0.78 -7.32
N LEU A 129 -0.34 -1.36 -8.36
CA LEU A 129 -0.40 -2.79 -8.67
C LEU A 129 0.62 -3.61 -7.87
N VAL A 130 0.73 -3.33 -6.56
CA VAL A 130 1.79 -3.87 -5.70
C VAL A 130 1.77 -5.40 -5.61
N GLY A 131 0.61 -6.03 -5.80
CA GLY A 131 0.49 -7.48 -5.85
C GLY A 131 1.02 -8.07 -7.15
N ASP A 132 0.68 -7.48 -8.30
CA ASP A 132 1.25 -7.89 -9.60
C ASP A 132 2.77 -7.67 -9.62
N GLU A 133 3.24 -6.52 -9.12
CA GLU A 133 4.67 -6.20 -9.08
C GLU A 133 5.47 -7.20 -8.25
N LEU A 134 4.96 -7.63 -7.09
CA LEU A 134 5.60 -8.71 -6.32
C LEU A 134 5.60 -10.04 -7.07
N LEU A 135 4.49 -10.41 -7.72
CA LEU A 135 4.43 -11.66 -8.47
C LEU A 135 5.39 -11.65 -9.68
N VAL A 136 5.58 -10.50 -10.33
CA VAL A 136 6.61 -10.33 -11.37
C VAL A 136 8.01 -10.50 -10.79
N ARG A 137 8.32 -9.87 -9.64
CA ARG A 137 9.62 -10.04 -8.97
C ARG A 137 9.92 -11.49 -8.56
N ARG A 138 8.88 -12.26 -8.26
CA ARG A 138 8.97 -13.70 -7.96
C ARG A 138 9.04 -14.58 -9.20
N GLY A 139 8.83 -14.03 -10.40
CA GLY A 139 8.79 -14.78 -11.66
C GLY A 139 7.49 -15.55 -11.90
N TRP A 140 6.42 -15.23 -11.18
CA TRP A 140 5.12 -15.91 -11.29
C TRP A 140 4.18 -15.25 -12.31
N LEU A 141 4.38 -13.95 -12.55
CA LEU A 141 3.75 -13.22 -13.65
C LEU A 141 4.82 -12.69 -14.61
N PRO A 142 4.53 -12.64 -15.93
CA PRO A 142 5.40 -11.94 -16.85
C PRO A 142 5.41 -10.43 -16.53
N PRO A 143 6.50 -9.72 -16.81
CA PRO A 143 6.52 -8.26 -16.69
C PRO A 143 5.46 -7.64 -17.60
N PRO A 144 4.90 -6.47 -17.22
CA PRO A 144 3.95 -5.76 -18.07
C PRO A 144 4.58 -5.43 -19.43
N VAL A 145 3.78 -5.55 -20.49
CA VAL A 145 4.18 -5.14 -21.85
C VAL A 145 4.20 -3.60 -21.90
N PRO A 146 5.25 -2.97 -22.47
CA PRO A 146 5.35 -1.51 -22.60
C PRO A 146 4.18 -0.88 -23.38
#